data_AF-A0A3P3W3W0-F1
#
_entry.id   AF-A0A3P3W3W0-F1
#
_cell.length_a   1.000
_cell.length_b   1.000
_cell.length_c   1.000
_cell.angle_alpha   90.00
_cell.angle_beta   90.00
_cell.angle_gamma   90.00
#
_symmetry.space_group_name_H-M   'P 1'
#
loop_
_entity.id
_entity.type
_entity.pdbx_description
1 polymer ?
#
loop_
_entity_poly.entity_id
_entity_poly.type
_entity_poly.pdbx_seq_one_letter_code
_entity_poly.pdbx_strand_id
1 'polypeptide(L)'
;MGWTEHLWFNIIISILTVLILLYRYEIKRTVVVVIATIFTSCLLVIILFFTSEHLMKKENPFVRRFLPHPIDKAQYLDLGVNSYYIAGLTPDTIYLGNYTAPLLITAVSKDLKTKVEHQIKLDETERSFRSLLVRVQNNNFFVSDGSIPIIYRGNTSNWYAHKFMTETIYFSLLQPLTENTFLFRSQRASNGEHVLGKLVVTDTVTFELFEDALQKQIDGVFDTDGQLVTDQKTHQGIYTYTYRNQYLVYQALSNTFTKGKTIDTTTLAKIKVTQLADGTKKMGAPPHKVNTKTYAHNGKLFIKSELLGKNESKSMWNQASIIDVYDYNKNEYLYSFYAYDHQKDKIKEFVLNDLYFYGLVGNMLVRYELGN
;
A
#
# COMPACT_ATOMS: atom_id res chain seq x y z
N MET A 1 -24.71 -4.13 25.68
CA MET A 1 -25.17 -2.76 25.37
C MET A 1 -24.13 -2.15 24.45
N GLY A 2 -24.55 -1.66 23.30
CA GLY A 2 -23.70 -0.92 22.38
C GLY A 2 -23.46 0.52 22.86
N TRP A 3 -22.55 1.22 22.17
CA TRP A 3 -22.15 2.59 22.51
C TRP A 3 -23.33 3.59 22.47
N THR A 4 -24.28 3.35 21.56
CA THR A 4 -25.51 4.12 21.39
C THR A 4 -26.46 3.96 22.57
N GLU A 5 -26.66 2.75 23.11
CA GLU A 5 -27.50 2.55 24.30
C GLU A 5 -26.90 3.21 25.54
N HIS A 6 -25.57 3.15 25.71
CA HIS A 6 -24.89 3.83 26.81
C HIS A 6 -25.01 5.36 26.74
N LEU A 7 -24.89 5.92 25.53
CA LEU A 7 -25.05 7.36 25.32
C LEU A 7 -26.46 7.83 25.70
N TRP A 8 -27.49 7.15 25.19
CA TRP A 8 -28.88 7.50 25.50
C TRP A 8 -29.22 7.32 26.98
N PHE A 9 -28.75 6.25 27.61
CA PHE A 9 -28.92 6.03 29.05
C PHE A 9 -28.32 7.18 29.86
N ASN A 10 -27.07 7.59 29.55
CA ASN A 10 -26.40 8.68 30.25
C ASN A 10 -27.12 10.03 30.04
N ILE A 11 -27.60 10.30 28.83
CA ILE A 11 -28.39 11.51 28.53
C ILE A 11 -29.68 11.52 29.35
N ILE A 12 -30.43 10.42 29.36
CA ILE A 12 -31.71 10.31 30.08
C ILE A 12 -31.52 10.49 31.59
N ILE A 13 -30.53 9.81 32.18
CA ILE A 13 -30.22 9.94 33.61
C ILE A 13 -29.75 11.36 33.97
N SER A 14 -28.98 12.00 33.09
CA SER A 14 -28.56 13.39 33.29
C SER A 14 -29.75 14.36 33.26
N ILE A 15 -30.67 14.19 32.31
CA ILE A 15 -31.90 14.99 32.23
C ILE A 15 -32.79 14.77 33.47
N LEU A 16 -33.00 13.51 33.87
CA LEU A 16 -33.75 13.17 35.09
C LEU A 16 -33.15 13.81 36.33
N THR A 17 -31.81 13.80 36.45
CA THR A 17 -31.10 14.43 37.57
C THR A 17 -31.33 15.94 37.59
N VAL A 18 -31.27 16.61 36.44
CA VAL A 18 -31.57 18.05 36.32
C VAL A 18 -33.03 18.35 36.67
N LEU A 19 -33.99 17.53 36.21
CA LEU A 19 -35.41 17.67 36.53
C LEU A 19 -35.70 17.50 38.03
N ILE A 20 -35.06 16.51 38.68
CA ILE A 20 -35.18 16.31 40.13
C ILE A 20 -34.61 17.51 40.90
N LEU A 21 -33.47 18.06 40.45
CA LEU A 21 -32.86 19.24 41.06
C LEU A 21 -33.74 20.50 40.91
N LEU A 22 -34.36 20.69 39.73
CA LEU A 22 -35.32 21.76 39.46
C LEU A 22 -36.58 21.65 40.33
N TYR A 23 -37.04 20.43 40.61
CA TYR A 23 -38.22 20.18 41.45
C TYR A 23 -37.95 20.41 42.95
N ARG A 24 -36.72 20.13 43.42
CA ARG A 24 -36.40 20.09 44.85
C ARG A 24 -35.82 21.39 45.42
N TYR A 25 -35.32 22.31 44.59
CA TYR A 25 -34.68 23.55 45.05
C TYR A 25 -35.34 24.80 44.45
N GLU A 26 -35.84 25.71 45.29
CA GLU A 26 -36.34 27.04 44.86
C GLU A 26 -35.22 28.03 44.43
N ILE A 27 -33.96 27.67 44.65
CA ILE A 27 -32.82 28.57 44.48
C ILE A 27 -32.29 28.47 43.04
N LYS A 28 -32.73 29.40 42.18
CA LYS A 28 -32.29 29.57 40.78
C LYS A 28 -30.76 29.53 40.58
N ARG A 29 -30.00 29.99 41.58
CA ARG A 29 -28.53 30.05 41.53
C ARG A 29 -27.87 28.67 41.50
N THR A 30 -28.37 27.69 42.27
CA THR A 30 -27.78 26.34 42.35
C THR A 30 -27.96 25.60 41.04
N VAL A 31 -29.15 25.70 40.44
CA VAL A 31 -29.47 25.11 39.13
C VAL A 31 -28.57 25.71 38.03
N VAL A 32 -28.41 27.03 38.00
CA VAL A 32 -27.53 27.70 37.03
C VAL A 32 -26.08 27.24 37.17
N VAL A 33 -25.57 27.08 38.40
CA VAL A 33 -24.21 26.57 38.64
C VAL A 33 -24.06 25.13 38.13
N VAL A 34 -25.03 24.24 38.40
CA VAL A 34 -24.99 22.85 37.92
C VAL A 34 -25.00 22.78 36.40
N ILE A 35 -25.88 23.52 35.73
CA ILE A 35 -25.94 23.58 34.26
C ILE A 35 -24.63 24.13 33.70
N ALA A 36 -24.07 25.20 34.30
CA ALA A 36 -22.80 25.77 33.88
C ALA A 36 -21.64 24.77 34.04
N THR A 37 -21.61 24.00 35.12
CA THR A 37 -20.59 22.96 35.33
C THR A 37 -20.71 21.83 34.32
N ILE A 38 -21.92 21.34 34.04
CA ILE A 38 -22.15 20.31 33.00
C ILE A 38 -21.69 20.84 31.64
N PHE A 39 -22.12 22.04 31.27
CA PHE A 39 -21.76 22.65 29.99
C PHE A 39 -20.23 22.85 29.87
N THR A 40 -19.58 23.33 30.93
CA THR A 40 -18.12 23.51 30.96
C THR A 40 -17.40 22.16 30.85
N SER A 41 -17.89 21.11 31.52
CA SER A 41 -17.33 19.77 31.41
C SER A 41 -17.45 19.20 30.01
N CYS A 42 -18.64 19.29 29.39
CA CYS A 42 -18.85 18.86 28.01
C CYS A 42 -17.98 19.64 27.03
N LEU A 43 -17.92 20.97 27.17
CA LEU A 43 -17.09 21.82 26.32
C LEU A 43 -15.60 21.46 26.45
N LEU A 44 -15.12 21.20 27.67
CA LEU A 44 -13.74 20.80 27.91
C LEU A 44 -13.42 19.45 27.26
N VAL A 45 -14.31 18.47 27.37
CA VAL A 45 -14.16 17.16 26.69
C VAL A 45 -14.13 17.32 25.16
N ILE A 46 -15.00 18.17 24.61
CA ILE A 46 -15.03 18.46 23.17
C ILE A 46 -13.72 19.13 22.72
N ILE A 47 -13.22 20.11 23.47
CA ILE A 47 -11.93 20.76 23.19
C ILE A 47 -10.80 19.73 23.23
N LEU A 48 -10.72 18.91 24.29
CA LEU A 48 -9.70 17.86 24.40
C LEU A 48 -9.77 16.86 23.25
N PHE A 49 -10.98 16.48 22.81
CA PHE A 49 -11.17 15.59 21.67
C PHE A 49 -10.63 16.22 20.36
N PHE A 50 -11.01 17.46 20.05
CA PHE A 50 -10.52 18.14 18.85
C PHE A 50 -9.00 18.41 18.92
N THR A 51 -8.46 18.76 20.09
CA THR A 51 -7.02 18.90 20.28
C THR A 51 -6.31 17.57 20.09
N SER A 52 -6.82 16.46 20.65
CA SER A 52 -6.26 15.13 20.47
C SER A 52 -6.25 14.70 19.00
N GLU A 53 -7.36 14.88 18.28
CA GLU A 53 -7.44 14.61 16.83
C GLU A 53 -6.43 15.46 16.05
N HIS A 54 -6.29 16.75 16.41
CA HIS A 54 -5.32 17.63 15.78
C HIS A 54 -3.87 17.16 16.00
N LEU A 55 -3.50 16.83 17.24
CA LEU A 55 -2.18 16.33 17.57
C LEU A 55 -1.88 15.02 16.83
N MET A 56 -2.83 14.08 16.80
CA MET A 56 -2.65 12.81 16.10
C MET A 56 -2.47 12.99 14.59
N LYS A 57 -3.24 13.89 13.96
CA LYS A 57 -3.18 14.11 12.51
C LYS A 57 -2.02 15.00 12.07
N LYS A 58 -1.73 16.09 12.79
CA LYS A 58 -0.74 17.09 12.38
C LYS A 58 0.67 16.84 12.92
N GLU A 59 0.78 16.53 14.21
CA GLU A 59 2.09 16.33 14.84
C GLU A 59 2.62 14.92 14.62
N ASN A 60 1.73 13.96 14.38
CA ASN A 60 2.05 12.56 14.11
C ASN A 60 3.12 12.02 15.08
N PRO A 61 2.77 11.76 16.35
CA PRO A 61 3.73 11.30 17.36
C PRO A 61 4.24 9.86 17.11
N PHE A 62 3.93 9.26 15.96
CA PHE A 62 4.13 7.87 15.60
C PHE A 62 3.43 6.90 16.56
N VAL A 63 2.14 7.18 16.79
CA VAL A 63 1.22 6.36 17.59
C VAL A 63 0.11 5.87 16.67
N ARG A 64 0.08 4.56 16.41
CA ARG A 64 -0.91 3.93 15.52
C ARG A 64 -2.26 3.76 16.18
N ARG A 65 -3.33 3.89 15.37
CA ARG A 65 -4.69 3.51 15.73
C ARG A 65 -4.96 2.13 15.16
N PHE A 66 -4.97 1.09 16.00
CA PHE A 66 -5.26 -0.26 15.53
C PHE A 66 -6.76 -0.50 15.47
N LEU A 67 -7.27 -0.92 14.32
CA LEU A 67 -8.62 -1.45 14.25
C LEU A 67 -8.68 -2.82 14.94
N PRO A 68 -9.71 -3.09 15.77
CA PRO A 68 -9.96 -4.43 16.29
C PRO A 68 -10.49 -5.32 15.17
N HIS A 69 -9.92 -6.52 15.03
CA HIS A 69 -10.39 -7.57 14.09
C HIS A 69 -10.72 -7.11 12.64
N PRO A 70 -9.84 -6.35 11.97
CA PRO A 70 -10.11 -5.86 10.61
C PRO A 70 -9.90 -6.93 9.55
N ILE A 71 -9.21 -8.02 9.89
CA ILE A 71 -9.13 -9.23 9.09
C ILE A 71 -9.36 -10.44 9.99
N ASP A 72 -10.17 -11.40 9.52
CA ASP A 72 -10.50 -12.63 10.25
C ASP A 72 -10.64 -13.83 9.30
N LYS A 73 -10.88 -15.02 9.86
CA LYS A 73 -11.17 -16.28 9.13
C LYS A 73 -10.12 -16.66 8.08
N ALA A 74 -8.88 -16.82 8.55
CA ALA A 74 -7.76 -17.22 7.70
C ALA A 74 -8.02 -18.55 6.99
N GLN A 75 -7.79 -18.56 5.68
CA GLN A 75 -7.72 -19.78 4.86
C GLN A 75 -6.37 -19.84 4.16
N TYR A 76 -5.85 -21.05 3.99
CA TYR A 76 -4.51 -21.28 3.47
C TYR A 76 -4.57 -22.22 2.27
N LEU A 77 -3.77 -21.92 1.26
CA LEU A 77 -3.50 -22.77 0.11
C LEU A 77 -1.99 -22.95 -0.03
N ASP A 78 -1.54 -24.20 -0.03
CA ASP A 78 -0.14 -24.53 -0.28
C ASP A 78 0.18 -24.41 -1.78
N LEU A 79 1.15 -23.55 -2.09
CA LEU A 79 1.66 -23.34 -3.44
C LEU A 79 2.77 -24.33 -3.81
N GLY A 80 3.32 -25.05 -2.84
CA GLY A 80 4.41 -26.02 -2.99
C GLY A 80 5.80 -25.39 -3.05
N VAL A 81 5.92 -24.14 -3.52
CA VAL A 81 7.18 -23.38 -3.62
C VAL A 81 6.99 -21.91 -3.23
N ASN A 82 8.08 -21.24 -2.87
CA ASN A 82 8.10 -19.82 -2.47
C ASN A 82 8.55 -18.86 -3.60
N SER A 83 8.66 -19.33 -4.84
CA SER A 83 9.11 -18.54 -5.98
C SER A 83 8.00 -17.68 -6.60
N TYR A 84 6.81 -17.64 -6.00
CA TYR A 84 5.69 -16.84 -6.47
C TYR A 84 5.78 -15.35 -6.09
N TYR A 85 5.19 -14.51 -6.93
CA TYR A 85 4.82 -13.12 -6.65
C TYR A 85 3.40 -12.86 -7.12
N ILE A 86 2.77 -11.79 -6.62
CA ILE A 86 1.40 -11.47 -7.03
C ILE A 86 1.44 -10.69 -8.35
N ALA A 87 0.89 -11.29 -9.40
CA ALA A 87 0.84 -10.73 -10.74
C ALA A 87 -0.40 -9.84 -10.96
N GLY A 88 -1.52 -10.14 -10.30
CA GLY A 88 -2.72 -9.31 -10.36
C GLY A 88 -3.88 -9.91 -9.57
N LEU A 89 -4.92 -9.09 -9.37
CA LEU A 89 -6.15 -9.48 -8.67
C LEU A 89 -7.36 -9.03 -9.48
N THR A 90 -8.30 -9.95 -9.67
CA THR A 90 -9.63 -9.69 -10.23
C THR A 90 -10.69 -10.01 -9.16
N PRO A 91 -11.98 -9.69 -9.38
CA PRO A 91 -13.02 -9.99 -8.39
C PRO A 91 -13.08 -11.46 -7.97
N ASP A 92 -12.78 -12.38 -8.88
CA ASP A 92 -12.93 -13.83 -8.66
C ASP A 92 -11.61 -14.62 -8.64
N THR A 93 -10.50 -14.04 -9.11
CA THR A 93 -9.25 -14.77 -9.30
C THR A 93 -8.03 -13.94 -8.87
N ILE A 94 -7.12 -14.59 -8.16
CA ILE A 94 -5.76 -14.10 -7.87
C ILE A 94 -4.82 -14.73 -8.88
N TYR A 95 -3.98 -13.93 -9.51
CA TYR A 95 -2.96 -14.39 -10.44
C TYR A 95 -1.58 -14.30 -9.79
N LEU A 96 -0.86 -15.40 -9.80
CA LEU A 96 0.50 -15.52 -9.27
C LEU A 96 1.47 -15.77 -10.43
N GLY A 97 2.48 -14.92 -10.55
CA GLY A 97 3.61 -15.16 -11.44
C GLY A 97 4.73 -15.87 -10.68
N ASN A 98 5.68 -16.46 -11.41
CA ASN A 98 6.76 -17.24 -10.81
C ASN A 98 8.13 -16.71 -11.24
N TYR A 99 9.03 -16.44 -10.29
CA TYR A 99 10.38 -15.95 -10.59
C TYR A 99 11.28 -17.00 -11.26
N THR A 100 11.06 -18.29 -11.00
CA THR A 100 11.84 -19.40 -11.59
C THR A 100 11.21 -19.95 -12.86
N ALA A 101 9.92 -19.70 -13.09
CA ALA A 101 9.20 -20.02 -14.32
C ALA A 101 8.41 -18.79 -14.83
N PRO A 102 9.08 -17.78 -15.43
CA PRO A 102 8.46 -16.47 -15.68
C PRO A 102 7.28 -16.45 -16.66
N LEU A 103 7.15 -17.48 -17.51
CA LEU A 103 6.04 -17.66 -18.44
C LEU A 103 4.95 -18.61 -17.91
N LEU A 104 5.06 -19.03 -16.65
CA LEU A 104 4.01 -19.77 -15.94
C LEU A 104 3.21 -18.78 -15.08
N ILE A 105 1.89 -18.84 -15.21
CA ILE A 105 0.96 -18.08 -14.37
C ILE A 105 0.01 -19.05 -13.68
N THR A 106 -0.15 -18.89 -12.37
CA THR A 106 -1.05 -19.69 -11.55
C THR A 106 -2.27 -18.84 -11.19
N ALA A 107 -3.44 -19.25 -11.66
CA ALA A 107 -4.73 -18.66 -11.34
C ALA A 107 -5.36 -19.40 -10.16
N VAL A 108 -5.67 -18.69 -9.09
CA VAL A 108 -6.31 -19.22 -7.89
C VAL A 108 -7.67 -18.56 -7.70
N SER A 109 -8.73 -19.36 -7.54
CA SER A 109 -10.07 -18.85 -7.27
C SER A 109 -10.14 -18.12 -5.92
N LYS A 110 -11.03 -17.14 -5.79
CA LYS A 110 -11.20 -16.35 -4.56
C LYS A 110 -11.46 -17.18 -3.30
N ASP A 111 -12.03 -18.37 -3.44
CA ASP A 111 -12.30 -19.31 -2.34
C ASP A 111 -11.13 -20.26 -2.03
N LEU A 112 -10.00 -20.08 -2.72
CA LEU A 112 -8.79 -20.88 -2.63
C LEU A 112 -8.97 -22.38 -2.93
N LYS A 113 -10.10 -22.78 -3.54
CA LYS A 113 -10.39 -24.20 -3.81
C LYS A 113 -9.85 -24.67 -5.15
N THR A 114 -9.76 -23.77 -6.12
CA THR A 114 -9.35 -24.10 -7.49
C THR A 114 -8.03 -23.39 -7.78
N LYS A 115 -7.04 -24.17 -8.22
CA LYS A 115 -5.73 -23.71 -8.67
C LYS A 115 -5.50 -24.25 -10.08
N VAL A 116 -5.28 -23.35 -11.05
CA VAL A 116 -5.03 -23.70 -12.46
C VAL A 116 -3.74 -23.02 -12.90
N GLU A 117 -2.91 -23.73 -13.62
CA GLU A 117 -1.68 -23.20 -14.20
C GLU A 117 -1.85 -23.01 -15.70
N HIS A 118 -1.36 -21.88 -16.21
CA HIS A 118 -1.36 -21.57 -17.63
C HIS A 118 0.04 -21.24 -18.10
N GLN A 119 0.40 -21.76 -19.27
CA GLN A 119 1.64 -21.42 -19.95
C GLN A 119 1.39 -20.24 -20.89
N ILE A 120 2.09 -19.13 -20.66
CA ILE A 120 2.08 -17.97 -21.53
C ILE A 120 2.87 -18.29 -22.80
N LYS A 121 2.26 -18.01 -23.95
CA LYS A 121 2.89 -18.08 -25.27
C LYS A 121 3.15 -16.67 -25.78
N LEU A 122 4.38 -16.42 -26.22
CA LEU A 122 4.77 -15.17 -26.87
C LEU A 122 4.83 -15.39 -28.38
N ASP A 123 4.61 -14.33 -29.16
CA ASP A 123 4.74 -14.34 -30.62
C ASP A 123 6.19 -14.41 -31.14
N GLU A 124 7.17 -14.37 -30.24
CA GLU A 124 8.61 -14.51 -30.54
C GLU A 124 9.24 -15.53 -29.59
N THR A 125 10.01 -16.48 -30.13
CA THR A 125 10.62 -17.59 -29.36
C THR A 125 12.14 -17.52 -29.25
N GLU A 126 12.80 -16.66 -30.02
CA GLU A 126 14.28 -16.65 -30.13
C GLU A 126 14.96 -15.70 -29.13
N ARG A 127 14.19 -14.82 -28.48
CA ARG A 127 14.74 -13.82 -27.58
C ARG A 127 15.12 -14.43 -26.23
N SER A 128 16.35 -14.13 -25.79
CA SER A 128 16.78 -14.42 -24.43
C SER A 128 16.31 -13.31 -23.50
N PHE A 129 15.63 -13.67 -22.42
CA PHE A 129 15.16 -12.73 -21.40
C PHE A 129 16.01 -12.80 -20.14
N ARG A 130 15.98 -11.75 -19.30
CA ARG A 130 16.73 -11.69 -18.05
C ARG A 130 15.82 -11.67 -16.83
N SER A 131 14.75 -10.88 -16.86
CA SER A 131 13.87 -10.68 -15.70
C SER A 131 12.43 -10.40 -16.15
N LEU A 132 11.80 -11.39 -16.78
CA LEU A 132 10.39 -11.29 -17.16
C LEU A 132 9.49 -11.20 -15.93
N LEU A 133 8.57 -10.25 -15.96
CA LEU A 133 7.49 -10.12 -15.00
C LEU A 133 6.16 -10.07 -15.74
N VAL A 134 5.13 -10.63 -15.11
CA VAL A 134 3.77 -10.66 -15.59
C VAL A 134 2.90 -9.77 -14.71
N ARG A 135 2.07 -8.94 -15.33
CA ARG A 135 1.05 -8.13 -14.66
C ARG A 135 -0.30 -8.41 -15.29
N VAL A 136 -1.27 -8.81 -14.47
CA VAL A 136 -2.65 -9.05 -14.93
C VAL A 136 -3.52 -7.88 -14.52
N GLN A 137 -4.26 -7.33 -15.48
CA GLN A 137 -5.17 -6.20 -15.30
C GLN A 137 -6.46 -6.48 -16.08
N ASN A 138 -7.55 -6.72 -15.35
CA ASN A 138 -8.83 -7.14 -15.92
C ASN A 138 -8.67 -8.38 -16.81
N ASN A 139 -9.05 -8.28 -18.09
CA ASN A 139 -8.95 -9.37 -19.07
C ASN A 139 -7.63 -9.33 -19.86
N ASN A 140 -6.78 -8.34 -19.62
CA ASN A 140 -5.49 -8.21 -20.27
C ASN A 140 -4.38 -8.65 -19.31
N PHE A 141 -3.27 -9.10 -19.86
CA PHE A 141 -2.02 -9.26 -19.13
C PHE A 141 -0.86 -8.70 -19.94
N PHE A 142 0.18 -8.31 -19.21
CA PHE A 142 1.39 -7.76 -19.77
C PHE A 142 2.58 -8.59 -19.30
N VAL A 143 3.46 -8.95 -20.23
CA VAL A 143 4.75 -9.56 -19.92
C VAL A 143 5.83 -8.56 -20.28
N SER A 144 6.70 -8.25 -19.34
CA SER A 144 7.69 -7.19 -19.54
C SER A 144 9.06 -7.58 -19.02
N ASP A 145 10.11 -7.19 -19.75
CA ASP A 145 11.48 -7.16 -19.28
C ASP A 145 11.98 -5.72 -19.44
N GLY A 146 12.47 -5.13 -18.36
CA GLY A 146 12.94 -3.75 -18.37
C GLY A 146 14.43 -3.60 -18.64
N SER A 147 15.19 -4.69 -18.50
CA SER A 147 16.62 -4.76 -18.86
C SER A 147 16.83 -4.98 -20.35
N ILE A 148 15.83 -5.56 -21.02
CA ILE A 148 15.69 -5.65 -22.47
C ILE A 148 14.33 -5.02 -22.77
N PRO A 149 14.25 -3.70 -22.98
CA PRO A 149 13.02 -2.91 -22.88
C PRO A 149 11.93 -3.39 -23.85
N ILE A 150 11.10 -4.30 -23.37
CA ILE A 150 10.08 -4.97 -24.16
C ILE A 150 8.84 -5.16 -23.30
N ILE A 151 7.68 -4.97 -23.93
CA ILE A 151 6.38 -5.26 -23.33
C ILE A 151 5.61 -6.07 -24.36
N TYR A 152 5.08 -7.21 -23.92
CA TYR A 152 4.06 -7.99 -24.61
C TYR A 152 2.72 -7.74 -23.95
N ARG A 153 1.64 -7.77 -24.73
CA ARG A 153 0.26 -7.67 -24.27
C ARG A 153 -0.53 -8.88 -24.76
N GLY A 154 -1.29 -9.50 -23.88
CA GLY A 154 -2.15 -10.64 -24.19
C GLY A 154 -3.48 -10.60 -23.46
N ASN A 155 -4.32 -11.61 -23.72
CA ASN A 155 -5.63 -11.76 -23.07
C ASN A 155 -5.67 -13.01 -22.17
N THR A 156 -6.28 -12.89 -20.99
CA THR A 156 -6.33 -13.99 -20.00
C THR A 156 -7.19 -15.18 -20.45
N SER A 157 -8.00 -15.04 -21.50
CA SER A 157 -8.79 -16.15 -22.07
C SER A 157 -7.95 -17.18 -22.84
N ASN A 158 -6.83 -16.77 -23.45
CA ASN A 158 -6.03 -17.62 -24.33
C ASN A 158 -4.54 -17.70 -23.93
N TRP A 159 -4.07 -16.84 -23.03
CA TRP A 159 -2.68 -16.76 -22.57
C TRP A 159 -1.66 -16.62 -23.70
N TYR A 160 -2.07 -15.99 -24.80
CA TYR A 160 -1.21 -15.63 -25.91
C TYR A 160 -0.95 -14.12 -25.88
N ALA A 161 0.32 -13.72 -25.97
CA ALA A 161 0.73 -12.32 -25.93
C ALA A 161 1.51 -11.93 -27.18
N HIS A 162 1.18 -10.76 -27.69
CA HIS A 162 1.85 -10.14 -28.83
C HIS A 162 2.75 -9.01 -28.38
N LYS A 163 3.81 -8.75 -29.14
CA LYS A 163 4.68 -7.59 -28.95
C LYS A 163 3.87 -6.30 -28.95
N PHE A 164 4.02 -5.51 -27.89
CA PHE A 164 3.28 -4.27 -27.67
C PHE A 164 4.18 -3.03 -27.67
N MET A 165 5.38 -3.12 -27.09
CA MET A 165 6.43 -2.11 -27.17
C MET A 165 7.79 -2.79 -27.33
N THR A 166 8.72 -2.17 -28.07
CA THR A 166 10.10 -2.67 -28.21
C THR A 166 11.09 -1.51 -28.24
N GLU A 167 12.17 -1.66 -27.47
CA GLU A 167 13.42 -0.89 -27.57
C GLU A 167 13.26 0.63 -27.42
N THR A 168 12.21 1.08 -26.73
CA THR A 168 11.95 2.52 -26.54
C THR A 168 12.61 3.08 -25.28
N ILE A 169 12.40 2.42 -24.12
CA ILE A 169 12.89 2.94 -22.83
C ILE A 169 13.16 1.81 -21.84
N TYR A 170 14.33 1.82 -21.20
CA TYR A 170 14.69 0.91 -20.12
C TYR A 170 13.91 1.23 -18.86
N PHE A 171 13.53 0.22 -18.08
CA PHE A 171 12.82 0.41 -16.83
C PHE A 171 13.22 -0.64 -15.79
N SER A 172 13.09 -0.28 -14.52
CA SER A 172 13.29 -1.17 -13.37
C SER A 172 11.96 -1.52 -12.68
N LEU A 173 10.96 -0.67 -12.85
CA LEU A 173 9.58 -0.89 -12.41
C LEU A 173 8.65 -0.50 -13.55
N LEU A 174 7.59 -1.27 -13.75
CA LEU A 174 6.53 -1.01 -14.70
C LEU A 174 5.20 -1.40 -14.07
N GLN A 175 4.22 -0.51 -14.11
CA GLN A 175 2.85 -0.78 -13.67
C GLN A 175 1.86 -0.24 -14.69
N PRO A 176 0.90 -1.08 -15.15
CA PRO A 176 -0.14 -0.61 -16.04
C PRO A 176 -1.12 0.29 -15.27
N LEU A 177 -1.37 1.48 -15.82
CA LEU A 177 -2.34 2.46 -15.33
C LEU A 177 -3.68 2.31 -16.03
N THR A 178 -3.63 2.10 -17.35
CA THR A 178 -4.74 1.76 -18.24
C THR A 178 -4.26 0.69 -19.22
N GLU A 179 -5.07 0.29 -20.20
CA GLU A 179 -4.68 -0.72 -21.19
C GLU A 179 -3.47 -0.33 -22.05
N ASN A 180 -3.26 0.97 -22.26
CA ASN A 180 -2.26 1.54 -23.17
C ASN A 180 -1.31 2.51 -22.47
N THR A 181 -1.47 2.74 -21.16
CA THR A 181 -0.66 3.68 -20.39
C THR A 181 -0.04 2.99 -19.20
N PHE A 182 1.26 3.20 -19.02
CA PHE A 182 2.05 2.62 -17.94
C PHE A 182 2.77 3.72 -17.20
N LEU A 183 2.92 3.53 -15.90
CA LEU A 183 3.90 4.26 -15.12
C LEU A 183 5.13 3.39 -14.96
N PHE A 184 6.31 4.00 -15.02
CA PHE A 184 7.57 3.29 -14.89
C PHE A 184 8.57 4.06 -14.04
N ARG A 185 9.58 3.35 -13.56
CA ARG A 185 10.80 3.91 -13.01
C ARG A 185 11.98 3.51 -13.87
N SER A 186 12.74 4.47 -14.37
CA SER A 186 13.97 4.27 -15.13
C SER A 186 15.19 4.80 -14.37
N GLN A 187 16.37 4.68 -14.98
CA GLN A 187 17.62 5.24 -14.50
C GLN A 187 18.22 6.12 -15.59
N ARG A 188 18.67 7.32 -15.21
CA ARG A 188 19.32 8.23 -16.15
C ARG A 188 20.67 7.67 -16.57
N ALA A 189 20.94 7.69 -17.87
CA ALA A 189 22.23 7.27 -18.40
C ALA A 189 23.40 8.16 -17.93
N SER A 190 23.14 9.44 -17.64
CA SER A 190 24.17 10.42 -17.28
C SER A 190 24.74 10.23 -15.86
N ASN A 191 23.91 9.84 -14.90
CA ASN A 191 24.30 9.81 -13.48
C ASN A 191 23.74 8.61 -12.70
N GLY A 192 22.97 7.73 -13.34
CA GLY A 192 22.34 6.55 -12.75
C GLY A 192 21.14 6.83 -11.85
N GLU A 193 20.75 8.10 -11.68
CA GLU A 193 19.66 8.48 -10.78
C GLU A 193 18.32 7.93 -11.26
N HIS A 194 17.48 7.52 -10.32
CA HIS A 194 16.13 7.05 -10.63
C HIS A 194 15.27 8.23 -11.10
N VAL A 195 14.44 7.95 -12.11
CA VAL A 195 13.44 8.90 -12.63
C VAL A 195 12.12 8.15 -12.84
N LEU A 196 11.01 8.79 -12.49
CA LEU A 196 9.67 8.28 -12.82
C LEU A 196 9.26 8.76 -14.21
N GLY A 197 8.50 7.95 -14.91
CA GLY A 197 7.97 8.31 -16.21
C GLY A 197 6.62 7.67 -16.49
N LYS A 198 6.01 8.15 -17.57
CA LYS A 198 4.77 7.63 -18.13
C LYS A 198 5.02 7.20 -19.57
N LEU A 199 4.61 5.99 -19.90
CA LEU A 199 4.71 5.39 -21.23
C LEU A 199 3.30 5.25 -21.80
N VAL A 200 3.10 5.68 -23.04
CA VAL A 200 1.85 5.52 -23.79
C VAL A 200 2.15 4.72 -25.05
N VAL A 201 1.41 3.64 -25.25
CA VAL A 201 1.55 2.71 -26.36
C VAL A 201 0.25 2.70 -27.15
N THR A 202 0.23 3.41 -28.27
CA THR A 202 -0.85 3.38 -29.26
C THR A 202 -0.27 2.97 -30.62
N ASP A 203 -0.66 3.62 -31.73
CA ASP A 203 0.02 3.46 -33.02
C ASP A 203 1.48 3.94 -32.96
N THR A 204 1.78 4.87 -32.05
CA THR A 204 3.14 5.31 -31.74
C THR A 204 3.44 5.09 -30.27
N VAL A 205 4.70 4.77 -29.96
CA VAL A 205 5.19 4.65 -28.59
C VAL A 205 5.78 5.99 -28.17
N THR A 206 5.23 6.59 -27.13
CA THR A 206 5.70 7.86 -26.56
C THR A 206 5.93 7.73 -25.07
N PHE A 207 6.90 8.46 -24.54
CA PHE A 207 7.14 8.51 -23.10
C PHE A 207 7.46 9.92 -22.62
N GLU A 208 7.22 10.13 -21.34
CA GLU A 208 7.48 11.38 -20.63
C GLU A 208 8.21 11.06 -19.32
N LEU A 209 9.21 11.88 -18.97
CA LEU A 209 9.94 11.77 -17.70
C LEU A 209 9.54 12.90 -16.76
N PHE A 210 9.27 12.54 -15.51
CA PHE A 210 8.94 13.49 -14.45
C PHE A 210 10.19 13.82 -13.65
N GLU A 211 10.94 14.78 -14.18
CA GLU A 211 12.29 15.15 -13.75
C GLU A 211 12.38 15.43 -12.23
N ASP A 212 11.35 16.08 -11.67
CA ASP A 212 11.31 16.52 -10.27
C ASP A 212 10.50 15.61 -9.34
N ALA A 213 9.93 14.50 -9.84
CA ALA A 213 9.07 13.63 -9.04
C ALA A 213 9.88 12.94 -7.94
N LEU A 214 11.05 12.37 -8.28
CA LEU A 214 11.93 11.71 -7.32
C LEU A 214 12.94 12.70 -6.74
N GLN A 215 12.88 12.89 -5.42
CA GLN A 215 13.78 13.82 -4.74
C GLN A 215 14.97 13.09 -4.11
N LYS A 216 16.15 13.35 -4.68
CA LYS A 216 17.43 12.91 -4.13
C LYS A 216 17.76 13.63 -2.81
N GLN A 217 18.16 12.85 -1.81
CA GLN A 217 18.75 13.24 -0.54
C GLN A 217 20.23 12.84 -0.45
N ILE A 218 20.65 11.73 -1.09
CA ILE A 218 22.02 11.20 -0.99
C ILE A 218 22.61 10.94 -2.36
N ASP A 219 22.26 9.84 -3.04
CA ASP A 219 22.93 9.44 -4.28
C ASP A 219 21.98 9.42 -5.49
N GLY A 220 20.68 9.44 -5.24
CA GLY A 220 19.60 9.42 -6.23
C GLY A 220 19.27 8.00 -6.72
N VAL A 221 19.80 6.96 -6.07
CA VAL A 221 19.63 5.57 -6.46
C VAL A 221 19.13 4.73 -5.28
N PHE A 222 19.86 4.74 -4.16
CA PHE A 222 19.47 3.99 -2.98
C PHE A 222 18.43 4.74 -2.15
N ASP A 223 18.59 6.05 -1.98
CA ASP A 223 17.67 6.90 -1.20
C ASP A 223 16.32 7.12 -1.89
N THR A 224 16.29 7.01 -3.21
CA THR A 224 15.08 7.12 -4.04
C THR A 224 14.41 5.77 -4.31
N ASP A 225 14.98 4.66 -3.85
CA ASP A 225 14.40 3.33 -4.04
C ASP A 225 13.01 3.21 -3.37
N GLY A 226 12.15 2.38 -3.95
CA GLY A 226 10.74 2.38 -3.62
C GLY A 226 9.91 1.40 -4.44
N GLN A 227 8.60 1.49 -4.26
CA GLN A 227 7.61 0.66 -4.95
C GLN A 227 6.66 1.53 -5.74
N LEU A 228 6.38 1.09 -6.97
CA LEU A 228 5.38 1.67 -7.84
C LEU A 228 4.19 0.71 -7.90
N VAL A 229 2.99 1.23 -7.61
CA VAL A 229 1.71 0.51 -7.72
C VAL A 229 0.68 1.40 -8.41
N THR A 230 -0.39 0.80 -8.92
CA THR A 230 -1.54 1.54 -9.49
C THR A 230 -2.82 1.13 -8.79
N ASP A 231 -3.66 2.12 -8.50
CA ASP A 231 -5.04 1.91 -8.06
C ASP A 231 -5.93 1.78 -9.30
N GLN A 232 -6.42 0.57 -9.53
CA GLN A 232 -7.21 0.23 -10.69
C GLN A 232 -8.59 0.88 -10.69
N LYS A 233 -9.14 1.22 -9.50
CA LYS A 233 -10.46 1.85 -9.40
C LYS A 233 -10.40 3.36 -9.66
N THR A 234 -9.31 4.02 -9.29
CA THR A 234 -9.18 5.48 -9.44
C THR A 234 -8.26 5.90 -10.59
N HIS A 235 -7.58 4.96 -11.24
CA HIS A 235 -6.59 5.21 -12.29
C HIS A 235 -5.47 6.15 -11.83
N GLN A 236 -4.99 5.97 -10.59
CA GLN A 236 -3.86 6.72 -10.04
C GLN A 236 -2.67 5.80 -9.79
N GLY A 237 -1.46 6.35 -9.94
CA GLY A 237 -0.22 5.66 -9.59
C GLY A 237 0.31 6.15 -8.25
N ILE A 238 0.87 5.25 -7.45
CA ILE A 238 1.49 5.60 -6.18
C ILE A 238 2.93 5.08 -6.16
N TYR A 239 3.88 5.98 -5.90
CA TYR A 239 5.27 5.63 -5.63
C TYR A 239 5.57 5.80 -4.15
N THR A 240 5.91 4.72 -3.44
CA THR A 240 6.24 4.76 -2.01
C THR A 240 7.74 4.58 -1.83
N TYR A 241 8.41 5.50 -1.14
CA TYR A 241 9.84 5.36 -0.85
C TYR A 241 10.09 4.29 0.21
N THR A 242 11.13 3.48 0.03
CA THR A 242 11.46 2.38 0.95
C THR A 242 12.07 2.89 2.26
N TYR A 243 12.91 3.92 2.21
CA TYR A 243 13.78 4.34 3.34
C TYR A 243 13.38 5.65 4.00
N ARG A 244 12.24 6.23 3.62
CA ARG A 244 11.73 7.48 4.20
C ARG A 244 10.21 7.50 4.23
N ASN A 245 9.66 8.37 5.07
CA ASN A 245 8.23 8.46 5.36
C ASN A 245 7.41 9.21 4.30
N GLN A 246 7.67 8.96 3.02
CA GLN A 246 7.05 9.69 1.91
C GLN A 246 6.50 8.75 0.86
N TYR A 247 5.43 9.20 0.20
CA TYR A 247 4.95 8.62 -1.04
C TYR A 247 4.54 9.74 -2.01
N LEU A 248 4.40 9.39 -3.28
CA LEU A 248 3.98 10.26 -4.36
C LEU A 248 2.73 9.68 -5.00
N VAL A 249 1.76 10.53 -5.34
CA VAL A 249 0.55 10.14 -6.06
C VAL A 249 0.55 10.82 -7.42
N TYR A 250 0.47 10.04 -8.49
CA TYR A 250 0.30 10.52 -9.84
C TYR A 250 -1.13 11.01 -10.05
N GLN A 251 -1.25 12.27 -10.45
CA GLN A 251 -2.51 12.94 -10.77
C GLN A 251 -2.68 12.99 -12.29
N ALA A 252 -3.60 12.18 -12.82
CA ALA A 252 -3.80 12.06 -14.26
C ALA A 252 -4.22 13.37 -14.94
N LEU A 253 -5.04 14.20 -14.26
CA LEU A 253 -5.55 15.47 -14.81
C LEU A 253 -4.46 16.52 -14.99
N SER A 254 -3.59 16.69 -13.99
CA SER A 254 -2.49 17.66 -14.04
C SER A 254 -1.22 17.08 -14.64
N ASN A 255 -1.17 15.76 -14.83
CA ASN A 255 0.00 15.02 -15.27
C ASN A 255 1.23 15.27 -14.37
N THR A 256 1.03 15.24 -13.05
CA THR A 256 2.08 15.54 -12.07
C THR A 256 2.01 14.60 -10.87
N PHE A 257 3.08 14.57 -10.07
CA PHE A 257 3.11 13.84 -8.80
C PHE A 257 2.92 14.78 -7.60
N THR A 258 1.97 14.45 -6.73
CA THR A 258 1.75 15.13 -5.44
C THR A 258 2.34 14.32 -4.30
N LYS A 259 2.90 14.98 -3.29
CA LYS A 259 3.57 14.31 -2.16
C LYS A 259 2.61 14.04 -1.00
N GLY A 260 2.74 12.88 -0.40
CA GLY A 260 2.14 12.53 0.88
C GLY A 260 3.17 12.01 1.88
N LYS A 261 2.74 11.82 3.13
CA LYS A 261 3.57 11.30 4.23
C LYS A 261 2.96 10.05 4.84
N THR A 262 3.81 9.11 5.20
CA THR A 262 3.41 7.94 6.00
C THR A 262 3.43 8.29 7.49
N ILE A 263 2.87 7.42 8.35
CA ILE A 263 2.81 7.64 9.80
C ILE A 263 4.21 7.57 10.45
N ASP A 264 5.17 6.91 9.81
CA ASP A 264 6.56 6.95 10.25
C ASP A 264 7.13 8.40 10.28
N THR A 265 8.18 8.62 11.07
CA THR A 265 8.81 9.94 11.28
C THR A 265 10.17 10.08 10.59
N THR A 266 10.67 9.05 9.89
CA THR A 266 11.96 9.06 9.20
C THR A 266 11.89 9.87 7.91
N THR A 267 12.17 11.17 7.99
CA THR A 267 12.15 12.09 6.83
C THR A 267 13.39 11.97 5.94
N LEU A 268 14.54 11.69 6.55
CA LEU A 268 15.83 11.52 5.88
C LEU A 268 16.19 10.05 5.82
N ALA A 269 16.51 9.56 4.62
CA ALA A 269 16.96 8.19 4.42
C ALA A 269 18.24 7.92 5.23
N LYS A 270 18.16 7.00 6.19
CA LYS A 270 19.29 6.61 7.05
C LYS A 270 20.11 5.50 6.37
N ILE A 271 20.71 5.82 5.23
CA ILE A 271 21.52 4.88 4.45
C ILE A 271 22.97 5.34 4.39
N LYS A 272 23.91 4.39 4.39
CA LYS A 272 25.34 4.65 4.19
C LYS A 272 25.75 4.06 2.84
N VAL A 273 26.22 4.90 1.93
CA VAL A 273 26.67 4.50 0.59
C VAL A 273 28.19 4.59 0.54
N THR A 274 28.83 3.59 -0.03
CA THR A 274 30.28 3.54 -0.24
C THR A 274 30.55 3.31 -1.72
N GLN A 275 31.45 4.10 -2.29
CA GLN A 275 31.91 3.92 -3.67
C GLN A 275 33.10 2.95 -3.69
N LEU A 276 33.04 1.96 -4.57
CA LEU A 276 34.12 1.01 -4.82
C LEU A 276 35.14 1.61 -5.81
N ALA A 277 36.32 0.99 -5.89
CA ALA A 277 37.41 1.46 -6.74
C ALA A 277 37.07 1.47 -8.24
N ASP A 278 36.10 0.65 -8.67
CA ASP A 278 35.57 0.58 -10.04
C ASP A 278 34.48 1.63 -10.32
N GLY A 279 34.19 2.52 -9.34
CA GLY A 279 33.17 3.55 -9.45
C GLY A 279 31.75 3.08 -9.08
N THR A 280 31.53 1.79 -8.86
CA THR A 280 30.21 1.26 -8.46
C THR A 280 29.86 1.66 -7.03
N LYS A 281 28.57 1.84 -6.75
CA LYS A 281 28.08 2.21 -5.42
C LYS A 281 27.52 0.98 -4.72
N LYS A 282 27.93 0.77 -3.47
CA LYS A 282 27.42 -0.30 -2.62
C LYS A 282 26.89 0.27 -1.31
N MET A 283 25.89 -0.40 -0.76
CA MET A 283 25.39 -0.09 0.57
C MET A 283 26.36 -0.59 1.65
N GLY A 284 26.78 0.31 2.54
CA GLY A 284 27.79 0.06 3.57
C GLY A 284 27.27 -0.62 4.84
N ALA A 285 25.95 -0.66 5.07
CA ALA A 285 25.29 -1.39 6.15
C ALA A 285 23.82 -1.69 5.79
N PRO A 286 23.20 -2.75 6.32
CA PRO A 286 21.78 -3.03 6.09
C PRO A 286 20.93 -1.82 6.54
N PRO A 287 20.08 -1.28 5.66
CA PRO A 287 19.37 -0.05 5.93
C PRO A 287 18.12 -0.32 6.78
N HIS A 288 17.71 0.67 7.57
CA HIS A 288 16.39 0.63 8.20
C HIS A 288 15.32 0.80 7.12
N LYS A 289 14.63 -0.27 6.75
CA LYS A 289 13.49 -0.22 5.84
C LYS A 289 12.28 0.34 6.59
N VAL A 290 11.65 1.34 6.00
CA VAL A 290 10.44 1.99 6.54
C VAL A 290 9.22 1.32 5.93
N ASN A 291 9.14 1.33 4.60
CA ASN A 291 8.00 0.82 3.82
C ASN A 291 8.47 -0.37 2.96
N THR A 292 7.95 -1.58 3.20
CA THR A 292 8.49 -2.81 2.58
C THR A 292 7.58 -3.49 1.59
N LYS A 293 6.28 -3.21 1.62
CA LYS A 293 5.35 -3.60 0.56
C LYS A 293 4.19 -2.63 0.53
N THR A 294 3.78 -2.21 -0.66
CA THR A 294 2.66 -1.30 -0.86
C THR A 294 1.62 -1.92 -1.77
N TYR A 295 0.35 -1.62 -1.51
CA TYR A 295 -0.76 -1.88 -2.42
C TYR A 295 -1.76 -0.72 -2.37
N ALA A 296 -2.44 -0.41 -3.48
CA ALA A 296 -3.41 0.66 -3.56
C ALA A 296 -4.74 0.13 -4.08
N HIS A 297 -5.83 0.52 -3.43
CA HIS A 297 -7.19 0.09 -3.81
C HIS A 297 -8.24 1.08 -3.32
N ASN A 298 -9.07 1.55 -4.25
CA ASN A 298 -10.21 2.41 -3.98
C ASN A 298 -9.90 3.68 -3.17
N GLY A 299 -8.86 4.43 -3.55
CA GLY A 299 -8.49 5.66 -2.84
C GLY A 299 -7.69 5.43 -1.55
N LYS A 300 -7.40 4.17 -1.22
CA LYS A 300 -6.63 3.79 -0.02
C LYS A 300 -5.27 3.23 -0.40
N LEU A 301 -4.26 3.62 0.38
CA LEU A 301 -2.89 3.13 0.29
C LEU A 301 -2.62 2.24 1.50
N PHE A 302 -2.20 1.01 1.25
CA PHE A 302 -1.85 0.04 2.27
C PHE A 302 -0.34 -0.17 2.23
N ILE A 303 0.32 0.00 3.37
CA ILE A 303 1.77 -0.09 3.48
C ILE A 303 2.13 -1.06 4.58
N LYS A 304 2.90 -2.10 4.25
CA LYS A 304 3.58 -2.93 5.23
C LYS A 304 4.76 -2.16 5.80
N SER A 305 4.65 -1.79 7.07
CA SER A 305 5.66 -1.01 7.79
C SER A 305 6.57 -1.92 8.60
N GLU A 306 7.87 -1.61 8.65
CA GLU A 306 8.90 -2.36 9.40
C GLU A 306 9.43 -1.62 10.65
N LEU A 307 8.71 -0.59 11.11
CA LEU A 307 9.05 0.16 12.32
C LEU A 307 7.97 0.07 13.40
N LEU A 308 8.43 -0.16 14.64
CA LEU A 308 7.62 -0.13 15.85
C LEU A 308 7.27 1.30 16.26
N GLY A 309 5.99 1.56 16.48
CA GLY A 309 5.49 2.79 17.09
C GLY A 309 5.85 2.90 18.58
N LYS A 310 5.66 4.08 19.18
CA LYS A 310 6.13 4.38 20.55
C LYS A 310 5.58 3.46 21.64
N ASN A 311 4.41 2.84 21.43
CA ASN A 311 3.69 2.08 22.45
C ASN A 311 3.27 0.67 21.97
N GLU A 312 4.04 0.07 21.06
CA GLU A 312 3.68 -1.21 20.45
C GLU A 312 4.35 -2.40 21.12
N SER A 313 3.60 -3.52 21.20
CA SER A 313 4.10 -4.76 21.77
C SER A 313 5.09 -5.44 20.81
N LYS A 314 6.32 -5.65 21.29
CA LYS A 314 7.34 -6.45 20.56
C LYS A 314 6.88 -7.88 20.29
N SER A 315 6.03 -8.44 21.16
CA SER A 315 5.50 -9.79 20.96
C SER A 315 4.61 -9.86 19.72
N MET A 316 3.69 -8.90 19.58
CA MET A 316 2.81 -8.80 18.40
C MET A 316 3.61 -8.59 17.11
N TRP A 317 4.64 -7.74 17.17
CA TRP A 317 5.53 -7.45 16.03
C TRP A 317 6.30 -8.66 15.49
N ASN A 318 6.58 -9.64 16.36
CA ASN A 318 7.24 -10.88 15.97
C ASN A 318 6.27 -11.90 15.36
N GLN A 319 4.97 -11.73 15.57
CA GLN A 319 3.92 -12.66 15.13
C GLN A 319 3.07 -12.13 13.98
N ALA A 320 3.16 -10.83 13.68
CA ALA A 320 2.36 -10.20 12.65
C ALA A 320 3.11 -9.08 11.94
N SER A 321 2.75 -8.89 10.68
CA SER A 321 3.12 -7.74 9.89
C SER A 321 2.13 -6.59 10.14
N ILE A 322 2.64 -5.36 10.33
CA ILE A 322 1.77 -4.18 10.49
C ILE A 322 1.46 -3.58 9.11
N ILE A 323 0.17 -3.44 8.80
CA ILE A 323 -0.32 -2.76 7.61
C ILE A 323 -0.90 -1.41 8.02
N ASP A 324 -0.26 -0.33 7.59
CA ASP A 324 -0.73 1.05 7.76
C ASP A 324 -1.62 1.45 6.58
N VAL A 325 -2.76 2.07 6.85
CA VAL A 325 -3.76 2.46 5.84
C VAL A 325 -3.91 3.97 5.79
N TYR A 326 -3.87 4.52 4.57
CA TYR A 326 -3.96 5.95 4.30
C TYR A 326 -5.04 6.25 3.27
N ASP A 327 -5.74 7.37 3.40
CA ASP A 327 -6.45 8.02 2.30
C ASP A 327 -5.40 8.87 1.55
N TYR A 328 -4.91 8.34 0.43
CA TYR A 328 -3.80 8.99 -0.28
C TYR A 328 -4.25 10.24 -1.05
N ASN A 329 -5.56 10.43 -1.26
CA ASN A 329 -6.09 11.64 -1.89
C ASN A 329 -6.16 12.79 -0.89
N LYS A 330 -6.47 12.49 0.37
CA LYS A 330 -6.48 13.48 1.47
C LYS A 330 -5.14 13.62 2.17
N ASN A 331 -4.18 12.74 1.87
CA ASN A 331 -2.91 12.63 2.59
C ASN A 331 -3.13 12.43 4.11
N GLU A 332 -4.05 11.55 4.47
CA GLU A 332 -4.41 11.26 5.86
C GLU A 332 -4.11 9.80 6.21
N TYR A 333 -3.44 9.58 7.34
CA TYR A 333 -3.39 8.27 7.98
C TYR A 333 -4.76 7.95 8.59
N LEU A 334 -5.29 6.75 8.30
CA LEU A 334 -6.60 6.32 8.78
C LEU A 334 -6.46 5.43 10.02
N TYR A 335 -5.76 4.32 9.88
CA TYR A 335 -5.58 3.29 10.90
C TYR A 335 -4.49 2.30 10.49
N SER A 336 -4.16 1.38 11.38
CA SER A 336 -3.29 0.24 11.11
C SER A 336 -3.95 -1.06 11.55
N PHE A 337 -3.46 -2.17 11.04
CA PHE A 337 -3.86 -3.48 11.50
C PHE A 337 -2.74 -4.52 11.42
N TYR A 338 -2.92 -5.60 12.19
CA TYR A 338 -2.03 -6.74 12.17
C TYR A 338 -2.49 -7.73 11.12
N ALA A 339 -1.61 -8.05 10.18
CA ALA A 339 -1.75 -9.19 9.30
C ALA A 339 -0.85 -10.31 9.83
N TYR A 340 -1.46 -11.34 10.41
CA TYR A 340 -0.73 -12.40 11.11
C TYR A 340 0.17 -13.17 10.15
N ASP A 341 1.41 -13.36 10.60
CA ASP A 341 2.39 -14.19 9.93
C ASP A 341 1.97 -15.67 10.08
N HIS A 342 2.53 -16.57 9.26
CA HIS A 342 2.23 -18.00 9.34
C HIS A 342 3.50 -18.75 9.73
N GLN A 343 3.44 -19.42 10.89
CA GLN A 343 4.58 -20.10 11.51
C GLN A 343 5.74 -19.13 11.78
N LYS A 344 6.84 -19.22 11.02
CA LYS A 344 8.01 -18.34 11.13
C LYS A 344 8.13 -17.38 9.95
N ASP A 345 7.29 -17.53 8.94
CA ASP A 345 7.37 -16.76 7.71
C ASP A 345 6.49 -15.52 7.79
N LYS A 346 7.06 -14.37 7.44
CA LYS A 346 6.33 -13.11 7.34
C LYS A 346 5.63 -12.97 6.01
N ILE A 347 4.55 -12.17 5.98
CA ILE A 347 3.90 -11.78 4.72
C ILE A 347 4.91 -11.04 3.83
N LYS A 348 5.24 -11.63 2.68
CA LYS A 348 6.19 -11.08 1.70
C LYS A 348 5.51 -10.11 0.74
N GLU A 349 4.35 -10.51 0.24
CA GLU A 349 3.52 -9.72 -0.67
C GLU A 349 2.06 -9.80 -0.22
N PHE A 350 1.29 -8.76 -0.51
CA PHE A 350 -0.14 -8.77 -0.26
C PHE A 350 -0.88 -7.97 -1.33
N VAL A 351 -2.15 -8.33 -1.53
CA VAL A 351 -3.14 -7.58 -2.31
C VAL A 351 -4.48 -7.72 -1.63
N LEU A 352 -5.43 -6.83 -1.95
CA LEU A 352 -6.76 -6.91 -1.40
C LEU A 352 -7.81 -6.40 -2.39
N ASN A 353 -9.04 -6.83 -2.18
CA ASN A 353 -10.22 -6.23 -2.78
C ASN A 353 -11.17 -5.75 -1.67
N ASP A 354 -12.44 -5.52 -1.99
CA ASP A 354 -13.41 -5.02 -1.00
C ASP A 354 -13.80 -6.08 0.05
N LEU A 355 -13.51 -7.37 -0.18
CA LEU A 355 -13.95 -8.49 0.66
C LEU A 355 -12.80 -9.24 1.34
N TYR A 356 -11.66 -9.33 0.67
CA TYR A 356 -10.58 -10.22 1.07
C TYR A 356 -9.23 -9.53 1.05
N PHE A 357 -8.42 -9.85 2.06
CA PHE A 357 -6.99 -9.61 2.08
C PHE A 357 -6.26 -10.90 1.73
N TYR A 358 -5.34 -10.85 0.77
CA TYR A 358 -4.51 -11.97 0.35
C TYR A 358 -3.04 -11.69 0.66
N GLY A 359 -2.32 -12.69 1.15
CA GLY A 359 -0.89 -12.60 1.45
C GLY A 359 -0.11 -13.81 0.95
N LEU A 360 1.13 -13.59 0.49
CA LEU A 360 2.11 -14.65 0.27
C LEU A 360 2.98 -14.80 1.51
N VAL A 361 2.97 -15.99 2.12
CA VAL A 361 3.67 -16.30 3.36
C VAL A 361 4.41 -17.63 3.23
N GLY A 362 5.74 -17.60 3.08
CA GLY A 362 6.52 -18.80 2.78
C GLY A 362 6.05 -19.45 1.47
N ASN A 363 5.61 -20.71 1.54
CA ASN A 363 5.01 -21.46 0.43
C ASN A 363 3.48 -21.33 0.36
N MET A 364 2.86 -20.53 1.23
CA MET A 364 1.41 -20.44 1.36
C MET A 364 0.87 -19.17 0.71
N LEU A 365 -0.30 -19.30 0.06
CA LEU A 365 -1.22 -18.20 -0.17
C LEU A 365 -2.24 -18.20 0.97
N VAL A 366 -2.29 -17.11 1.74
CA VAL A 366 -3.29 -16.92 2.79
C VAL A 366 -4.35 -15.92 2.34
N ARG A 367 -5.61 -16.18 2.71
CA ARG A 367 -6.74 -15.27 2.54
C ARG A 367 -7.40 -15.00 3.89
N TYR A 368 -7.70 -13.75 4.17
CA TYR A 368 -8.53 -13.32 5.28
C TYR A 368 -9.76 -12.57 4.77
N GLU A 369 -10.88 -12.68 5.47
CA GLU A 369 -12.06 -11.83 5.27
C GLU A 369 -11.81 -10.47 5.91
N LEU A 370 -12.11 -9.38 5.19
CA LEU A 370 -12.07 -8.03 5.75
C LEU A 370 -13.31 -7.81 6.62
N GLY A 371 -13.10 -7.32 7.85
CA GLY A 371 -14.17 -6.92 8.75
C GLY A 371 -14.88 -5.67 8.24
N ASN A 372 -16.21 -5.67 8.31
CA ASN A 372 -17.06 -4.52 7.94
C ASN A 372 -17.02 -3.41 8.99
#